data_AF-A0A4V1D1X6-F1
#
_entry.id   AF-A0A4V1D1X6-F1
#
_cell.length_a   1.000
_cell.length_b   1.000
_cell.length_c   1.000
_cell.angle_alpha   90.00
_cell.angle_beta   90.00
_cell.angle_gamma   90.00
#
_symmetry.space_group_name_H-M   'P 1'
#
loop_
_entity.id
_entity.type
_entity.pdbx_description
1 polymer ?
#
loop_
_entity_poly.entity_id
_entity_poly.type
_entity_poly.pdbx_seq_one_letter_code
_entity_poly.pdbx_strand_id
1 'polypeptide(L)'
;MRKFIFLLFALLASAHTMKAQEVALKTNLVYDALFTVNLGAEVQFAPRWSLDLSGNLNAWTLDQGKKWKHWMVQPEVRYWFCEALGGHFVATHALGGQYNVGNVDLDFKLLGTNFGAVRDHRYQGWYAGLGVAYGYLWLVSRHFNIEAELGVGWIHTGYDRYNCASCGRRLGKGHHNYFGPTKAAINLVYVF
;
A
#
# COMPACT_ATOMS: atom_id res chain seq x y z
N MET A 1 10.96 37.17 9.21
CA MET A 1 9.87 36.68 10.08
C MET A 1 8.51 37.31 9.75
N ARG A 2 8.37 38.65 9.75
CA ARG A 2 7.09 39.35 9.45
C ARG A 2 6.46 38.98 8.09
N LYS A 3 7.26 38.79 7.03
CA LYS A 3 6.78 38.42 5.68
C LYS A 3 6.21 36.99 5.60
N PHE A 4 6.73 36.06 6.39
CA PHE A 4 6.23 34.67 6.46
C PHE A 4 4.86 34.59 7.13
N ILE A 5 4.62 35.43 8.14
CA ILE A 5 3.33 35.52 8.84
C ILE A 5 2.25 36.08 7.90
N PHE A 6 2.59 37.09 7.08
CA PHE A 6 1.69 37.63 6.07
C PHE A 6 1.36 36.63 4.95
N LEU A 7 2.34 35.83 4.51
CA LEU A 7 2.11 34.73 3.57
C LEU A 7 1.21 33.64 4.16
N LEU A 8 1.41 33.30 5.44
CA LEU A 8 0.58 32.33 6.15
C LEU A 8 -0.87 32.84 6.30
N PHE A 9 -1.05 34.11 6.64
CA PHE A 9 -2.36 34.75 6.72
C PHE A 9 -3.03 34.89 5.35
N ALA A 10 -2.28 35.17 4.28
CA ALA A 10 -2.80 35.22 2.92
C ALA A 10 -3.22 33.83 2.41
N LEU A 11 -2.47 32.78 2.74
CA LEU A 11 -2.82 31.38 2.47
C LEU A 11 -4.09 30.95 3.22
N LEU A 12 -4.23 31.36 4.47
CA LEU A 12 -5.44 31.10 5.28
C LEU A 12 -6.65 31.89 4.76
N ALA A 13 -6.46 33.09 4.24
CA ALA A 13 -7.52 33.93 3.66
C ALA A 13 -7.98 33.47 2.26
N SER A 14 -7.19 32.68 1.53
CA SER A 14 -7.58 32.08 0.25
C SER A 14 -8.46 30.82 0.35
N ALA A 15 -8.78 30.36 1.57
CA ALA A 15 -9.62 29.17 1.79
C ALA A 15 -11.12 29.39 1.50
N HIS A 16 -11.54 30.58 1.07
CA HIS A 16 -12.94 30.92 0.82
C HIS A 16 -13.46 30.49 -0.57
N THR A 17 -13.19 29.24 -0.96
CA THR A 17 -13.98 28.50 -1.98
C THR A 17 -13.78 27.00 -1.76
N MET A 18 -14.03 26.53 -0.53
CA MET A 18 -14.08 25.09 -0.29
C MET A 18 -15.33 24.51 -0.95
N LYS A 19 -15.18 23.93 -2.15
CA LYS A 19 -16.03 22.78 -2.49
C LYS A 19 -15.83 21.75 -1.38
N ALA A 20 -16.91 21.13 -0.90
CA ALA A 20 -16.80 20.00 0.02
C ALA A 20 -15.84 18.97 -0.60
N GLN A 21 -14.70 18.75 0.04
CA GLN A 21 -13.74 17.75 -0.38
C GLN A 21 -14.33 16.41 0.00
N GLU A 22 -14.59 15.56 -0.99
CA GLU A 22 -15.04 14.21 -0.70
C GLU A 22 -13.87 13.44 -0.08
N VAL A 23 -14.14 12.87 1.09
CA VAL A 23 -13.23 11.99 1.80
C VAL A 23 -13.80 10.59 1.71
N ALA A 24 -12.94 9.60 1.49
CA ALA A 24 -13.32 8.21 1.50
C ALA A 24 -12.42 7.39 2.44
N LEU A 25 -13.00 6.42 3.13
CA LEU A 25 -12.27 5.39 3.88
C LEU A 25 -12.38 4.05 3.18
N LYS A 26 -11.30 3.26 3.24
CA LYS A 26 -11.19 2.01 2.46
C LYS A 26 -10.55 0.88 3.26
N THR A 27 -11.02 -0.33 3.01
CA THR A 27 -10.31 -1.57 3.36
C THR A 27 -10.24 -2.50 2.16
N ASN A 28 -9.09 -3.14 1.96
CA ASN A 28 -8.80 -4.09 0.91
C ASN A 28 -9.10 -5.51 1.40
N LEU A 29 -10.15 -6.11 0.83
CA LEU A 29 -10.61 -7.45 1.19
C LEU A 29 -9.59 -8.54 0.80
N VAL A 30 -8.71 -8.29 -0.18
CA VAL A 30 -7.63 -9.22 -0.54
C VAL A 30 -6.62 -9.32 0.58
N TYR A 31 -6.28 -8.21 1.24
CA TYR A 31 -5.38 -8.22 2.39
C TYR A 31 -6.03 -8.83 3.62
N ASP A 32 -7.32 -8.57 3.84
CA ASP A 32 -8.07 -9.20 4.93
C ASP A 32 -8.10 -10.73 4.78
N ALA A 33 -8.27 -11.25 3.56
CA ALA A 33 -8.20 -12.69 3.26
C ALA A 33 -6.80 -13.29 3.51
N LEU A 34 -5.74 -12.49 3.42
CA LEU A 34 -4.36 -12.87 3.76
C LEU A 34 -4.03 -12.60 5.23
N PHE A 35 -5.05 -12.44 6.08
CA PHE A 35 -4.94 -12.05 7.47
C PHE A 35 -4.03 -10.84 7.58
N THR A 36 -4.32 -9.73 6.92
CA THR A 36 -3.53 -8.49 6.98
C THR A 36 -4.48 -7.33 7.17
N VAL A 37 -4.47 -6.74 8.37
CA VAL A 37 -5.32 -5.59 8.68
C VAL A 37 -4.82 -4.43 7.86
N ASN A 38 -5.73 -3.72 7.21
CA ASN A 38 -5.38 -2.60 6.37
C ASN A 38 -6.45 -1.51 6.43
N LEU A 39 -6.04 -0.27 6.17
CA LEU A 39 -6.91 0.89 6.16
C LEU A 39 -6.33 1.93 5.21
N GLY A 40 -7.19 2.55 4.42
CA GLY A 40 -6.85 3.67 3.55
C GLY A 40 -7.80 4.84 3.72
N ALA A 41 -7.28 6.04 3.46
CA ALA A 41 -8.06 7.26 3.35
C ALA A 41 -7.73 7.96 2.03
N GLU A 42 -8.76 8.36 1.30
CA GLU A 42 -8.64 9.11 0.05
C GLU A 42 -9.32 10.47 0.18
N VAL A 43 -8.67 11.51 -0.34
CA VAL A 43 -9.23 12.87 -0.36
C VAL A 43 -9.20 13.40 -1.78
N GLN A 44 -10.36 13.83 -2.28
CA GLN A 44 -10.46 14.59 -3.52
C GLN A 44 -9.91 16.00 -3.30
N PHE A 45 -8.94 16.42 -4.11
CA PHE A 45 -8.39 17.78 -4.06
C PHE A 45 -8.60 18.58 -5.36
N ALA A 46 -9.04 17.93 -6.44
CA ALA A 46 -9.52 18.57 -7.66
C ALA A 46 -10.59 17.70 -8.36
N PRO A 47 -11.36 18.21 -9.33
CA PRO A 47 -12.46 17.45 -9.96
C PRO A 47 -12.07 16.06 -10.47
N ARG A 48 -10.82 15.89 -10.94
CA ARG A 48 -10.29 14.62 -11.46
C ARG A 48 -9.10 14.08 -10.71
N TRP A 49 -8.80 14.63 -9.54
CA TRP A 49 -7.61 14.24 -8.78
C TRP A 49 -7.93 13.98 -7.32
N SER A 50 -7.34 12.90 -6.81
CA SER A 50 -7.38 12.55 -5.40
C SER A 50 -6.04 12.00 -4.93
N LEU A 51 -5.86 12.05 -3.62
CA LEU A 51 -4.71 11.52 -2.92
C LEU A 51 -5.19 10.43 -1.98
N ASP A 52 -4.67 9.21 -2.14
CA ASP A 52 -4.88 8.07 -1.26
C ASP A 52 -3.65 7.84 -0.38
N LEU A 53 -3.90 7.53 0.88
CA LEU A 53 -2.88 7.04 1.80
C LEU A 53 -3.40 5.79 2.47
N SER A 54 -2.78 4.66 2.14
CA SER A 54 -3.12 3.36 2.74
C SER A 54 -1.97 2.80 3.56
N GLY A 55 -2.33 2.03 4.58
CA GLY A 55 -1.41 1.30 5.42
C GLY A 55 -1.89 -0.12 5.64
N ASN A 56 -0.96 -1.06 5.78
CA ASN A 56 -1.27 -2.42 6.17
C ASN A 56 -0.34 -2.89 7.29
N LEU A 57 -0.86 -3.80 8.12
CA LEU A 57 -0.17 -4.38 9.25
C LEU A 57 -0.52 -5.85 9.36
N ASN A 58 0.54 -6.63 9.47
CA ASN A 58 0.47 -8.01 9.83
C ASN A 58 1.46 -8.31 10.95
N ALA A 59 0.95 -8.74 12.10
CA ALA A 59 1.73 -8.94 13.31
C ALA A 59 1.65 -10.39 13.85
N TRP A 60 0.96 -11.28 13.13
CA TRP A 60 0.65 -12.61 13.64
C TRP A 60 1.86 -13.55 13.57
N THR A 61 1.88 -14.51 14.49
CA THR A 61 2.72 -15.70 14.38
C THR A 61 1.75 -16.84 14.26
N LEU A 62 1.72 -17.47 13.09
CA LEU A 62 0.84 -18.60 12.81
C LEU A 62 1.40 -19.85 13.50
N ASP A 63 0.54 -20.86 13.72
CA ASP A 63 0.93 -22.12 14.34
C ASP A 63 2.13 -22.77 13.63
N GLN A 64 2.91 -23.56 14.38
CA GLN A 64 4.17 -24.17 13.94
C GLN A 64 5.34 -23.18 13.69
N GLY A 65 5.30 -21.99 14.30
CA GLY A 65 6.42 -21.04 14.24
C GLY A 65 6.53 -20.29 12.91
N LYS A 66 5.45 -20.28 12.13
CA LYS A 66 5.31 -19.51 10.89
C LYS A 66 5.29 -18.03 11.21
N LYS A 67 6.32 -17.31 10.76
CA LYS A 67 6.43 -15.86 10.95
C LYS A 67 6.00 -15.19 9.66
N TRP A 68 4.88 -14.50 9.74
CA TRP A 68 4.41 -13.60 8.70
C TRP A 68 4.20 -12.28 9.42
N LYS A 69 5.17 -11.38 9.37
CA LYS A 69 5.01 -10.04 9.96
C LYS A 69 5.46 -9.01 8.97
N HIS A 70 4.64 -7.99 8.74
CA HIS A 70 5.03 -6.84 7.93
C HIS A 70 4.19 -5.63 8.32
N TRP A 71 4.70 -4.46 7.98
CA TRP A 71 3.89 -3.25 7.89
C TRP A 71 4.27 -2.54 6.61
N MET A 72 3.32 -1.80 6.05
CA MET A 72 3.50 -1.03 4.83
C MET A 72 2.73 0.28 4.93
N VAL A 73 3.27 1.31 4.29
CA VAL A 73 2.55 2.53 3.95
C VAL A 73 2.67 2.73 2.44
N GLN A 74 1.57 3.11 1.82
CA GLN A 74 1.45 3.29 0.38
C GLN A 74 0.67 4.58 0.06
N PRO A 75 1.36 5.73 -0.12
CA PRO A 75 0.75 6.91 -0.69
C PRO A 75 0.57 6.77 -2.20
N GLU A 76 -0.52 7.31 -2.71
CA GLU A 76 -0.91 7.18 -4.10
C GLU A 76 -1.64 8.43 -4.60
N VAL A 77 -1.23 8.92 -5.77
CA VAL A 77 -1.92 10.01 -6.47
C VAL A 77 -2.73 9.39 -7.59
N ARG A 78 -4.02 9.74 -7.65
CA ARG A 78 -4.97 9.17 -8.61
C ARG A 78 -5.49 10.25 -9.55
N TYR A 79 -5.54 9.91 -10.83
CA TYR A 79 -6.20 10.69 -11.87
C TYR A 79 -7.42 9.92 -12.37
N TRP A 80 -8.59 10.54 -12.23
CA TRP A 80 -9.88 9.99 -12.62
C TRP A 80 -10.28 10.49 -14.00
N PHE A 81 -10.89 9.63 -14.81
CA PHE A 81 -11.21 9.98 -16.19
C PHE A 81 -12.41 10.94 -16.30
N CYS A 82 -13.31 10.95 -15.29
CA CYS A 82 -14.52 11.79 -15.28
C CYS A 82 -14.56 12.72 -14.06
N GLU A 83 -14.90 12.19 -12.88
CA GLU A 83 -14.92 12.88 -11.59
C GLU A 83 -14.16 11.99 -10.59
N ALA A 84 -13.53 12.59 -9.57
CA ALA A 84 -12.88 11.83 -8.51
C ALA A 84 -13.89 10.93 -7.79
N LEU A 85 -13.39 9.80 -7.26
CA LEU A 85 -14.20 8.80 -6.57
C LEU A 85 -15.35 8.21 -7.42
N GLY A 86 -15.20 8.20 -8.76
CA GLY A 86 -16.19 7.65 -9.68
C GLY A 86 -15.61 7.06 -10.96
N GLY A 87 -15.82 5.75 -11.17
CA GLY A 87 -15.46 5.07 -12.42
C GLY A 87 -13.96 4.81 -12.57
N HIS A 88 -13.42 5.02 -13.77
CA HIS A 88 -12.05 4.66 -14.14
C HIS A 88 -11.01 5.66 -13.60
N PHE A 89 -9.90 5.14 -13.11
CA PHE A 89 -8.73 5.93 -12.75
C PHE A 89 -7.41 5.25 -13.09
N VAL A 90 -6.37 6.07 -13.23
CA VAL A 90 -4.97 5.64 -13.22
C VAL A 90 -4.28 6.26 -12.02
N ALA A 91 -3.30 5.57 -11.46
CA ALA A 91 -2.60 6.02 -10.27
C ALA A 91 -1.09 5.83 -10.38
N THR A 92 -0.37 6.63 -9.62
CA THR A 92 1.05 6.42 -9.33
C THR A 92 1.21 6.30 -7.83
N HIS A 93 1.88 5.25 -7.37
CA HIS A 93 2.05 4.98 -5.95
C HIS A 93 3.52 4.80 -5.59
N ALA A 94 3.85 5.22 -4.37
CA ALA A 94 5.05 4.79 -3.68
C ALA A 94 4.62 3.81 -2.59
N LEU A 95 5.49 2.87 -2.25
CA LEU A 95 5.22 1.93 -1.17
C LEU A 95 6.50 1.69 -0.38
N GLY A 96 6.36 1.47 0.92
CA GLY A 96 7.51 1.16 1.76
C GLY A 96 7.11 0.57 3.08
N GLY A 97 8.00 -0.23 3.65
CA GLY A 97 7.69 -0.97 4.84
C GLY A 97 8.81 -1.86 5.32
N GLN A 98 8.49 -2.67 6.31
CA GLN A 98 9.38 -3.71 6.83
C GLN A 98 8.67 -5.04 6.88
N TYR A 99 9.45 -6.11 6.83
CA TYR A 99 8.95 -7.46 6.91
C TYR A 99 9.88 -8.36 7.72
N ASN A 100 9.29 -9.40 8.28
CA ASN A 100 9.94 -10.50 8.94
C ASN A 100 9.16 -11.77 8.59
N VAL A 101 9.66 -12.48 7.57
CA VAL A 101 8.98 -13.64 7.00
C VAL A 101 9.89 -14.86 7.09
N GLY A 102 9.33 -15.99 7.52
CA GLY A 102 10.04 -17.27 7.55
C GLY A 102 9.11 -18.43 7.90
N ASN A 103 9.47 -19.64 7.46
CA ASN A 103 8.66 -20.85 7.56
C ASN A 103 7.31 -20.75 6.82
N VAL A 104 7.27 -20.01 5.70
CA VAL A 104 6.06 -19.90 4.88
C VAL A 104 6.24 -20.70 3.60
N ASP A 105 5.30 -21.62 3.34
CA ASP A 105 5.28 -22.47 2.14
C ASP A 105 4.71 -21.68 0.95
N LEU A 106 5.57 -20.87 0.30
CA LEU A 106 5.24 -20.18 -0.95
C LEU A 106 5.99 -20.83 -2.11
N ASP A 107 5.57 -22.01 -2.57
CA ASP A 107 6.24 -22.74 -3.64
C ASP A 107 5.86 -22.21 -5.04
N PHE A 108 6.14 -20.93 -5.28
CA PHE A 108 6.00 -20.33 -6.60
C PHE A 108 7.16 -19.39 -6.94
N LYS A 109 7.40 -19.24 -8.24
CA LYS A 109 8.35 -18.28 -8.80
C LYS A 109 7.57 -17.23 -9.57
N LEU A 110 7.81 -15.96 -9.26
CA LEU A 110 7.19 -14.86 -10.01
C LEU A 110 8.29 -13.90 -10.44
N LEU A 111 8.38 -13.68 -11.76
CA LEU A 111 9.24 -12.66 -12.40
C LEU A 111 10.69 -12.66 -11.86
N GLY A 112 11.30 -13.86 -11.77
CA GLY A 112 12.70 -14.03 -11.33
C GLY A 112 12.90 -14.11 -9.81
N THR A 113 11.86 -13.88 -9.01
CA THR A 113 11.91 -14.07 -7.55
C THR A 113 11.42 -15.47 -7.18
N ASN A 114 12.23 -16.21 -6.43
CA ASN A 114 11.85 -17.52 -5.88
C ASN A 114 11.30 -17.36 -4.47
N PHE A 115 9.98 -17.47 -4.32
CA PHE A 115 9.30 -17.38 -3.03
C PHE A 115 9.44 -18.66 -2.20
N GLY A 116 9.90 -19.78 -2.76
CA GLY A 116 10.13 -21.01 -1.99
C GLY A 116 11.24 -20.90 -0.95
N ALA A 117 12.13 -19.90 -1.09
CA ALA A 117 13.28 -19.71 -0.21
C ALA A 117 12.91 -19.29 1.23
N VAL A 118 11.71 -18.72 1.46
CA VAL A 118 11.21 -18.34 2.81
C VAL A 118 10.74 -19.55 3.63
N ARG A 119 10.67 -20.75 3.05
CA ARG A 119 10.39 -21.98 3.82
C ARG A 119 11.54 -22.32 4.75
N ASP A 120 12.75 -22.41 4.20
CA ASP A 120 13.92 -22.92 4.92
C ASP A 120 14.71 -21.80 5.65
N HIS A 121 14.47 -20.54 5.29
CA HIS A 121 15.20 -19.39 5.84
C HIS A 121 14.26 -18.26 6.26
N ARG A 122 14.65 -17.52 7.31
CA ARG A 122 13.97 -16.29 7.70
C ARG A 122 14.66 -15.08 7.07
N TYR A 123 13.84 -14.21 6.50
CA TYR A 123 14.26 -12.94 5.93
C TYR A 123 13.61 -11.80 6.72
N GLN A 124 14.46 -10.89 7.21
CA GLN A 124 14.00 -9.69 7.90
C GLN A 124 14.64 -8.49 7.24
N GLY A 125 13.82 -7.52 6.83
CA GLY A 125 14.31 -6.43 6.01
C GLY A 125 13.32 -5.29 5.85
N TRP A 126 13.71 -4.34 5.03
CA TRP A 126 12.88 -3.24 4.58
C TRP A 126 12.75 -3.29 3.06
N TYR A 127 11.73 -2.61 2.55
CA TYR A 127 11.51 -2.44 1.14
C TYR A 127 10.95 -1.05 0.85
N ALA A 128 11.26 -0.55 -0.33
CA ALA A 128 10.68 0.67 -0.87
C ALA A 128 10.53 0.51 -2.38
N GLY A 129 9.49 1.10 -2.94
CA GLY A 129 9.18 0.94 -4.35
C GLY A 129 8.27 2.02 -4.89
N LEU A 130 8.14 2.00 -6.21
CA LEU A 130 7.29 2.88 -6.99
C LEU A 130 6.54 2.04 -8.02
N GLY A 131 5.32 2.42 -8.32
CA GLY A 131 4.52 1.75 -9.32
C GLY A 131 3.44 2.63 -9.93
N VAL A 132 2.77 2.05 -10.92
CA VAL A 132 1.58 2.60 -11.54
C VAL A 132 0.44 1.61 -11.35
N ALA A 133 -0.78 2.12 -11.27
CA ALA A 133 -1.96 1.31 -11.13
C ALA A 133 -3.09 1.80 -12.02
N TYR A 134 -4.02 0.89 -12.28
CA TYR A 134 -5.27 1.18 -12.93
C TYR A 134 -6.39 0.55 -12.11
N GLY A 135 -7.48 1.29 -11.95
CA GLY A 135 -8.61 0.82 -11.18
C GLY A 135 -9.94 1.35 -11.67
N TYR A 136 -10.99 0.77 -11.10
CA TYR A 136 -12.36 1.14 -11.36
C TYR A 136 -13.15 1.13 -10.05
N LEU A 137 -13.91 2.20 -9.80
CA LEU A 137 -14.81 2.33 -8.67
C LEU A 137 -16.27 2.22 -9.15
N TRP A 138 -16.98 1.20 -8.66
CA TRP A 138 -18.41 1.02 -8.83
C TRP A 138 -19.17 1.80 -7.76
N LEU A 139 -20.02 2.72 -8.22
CA LEU A 139 -20.96 3.45 -7.37
C LEU A 139 -22.15 2.54 -7.03
N VAL A 140 -22.13 1.93 -5.85
CA VAL A 140 -23.17 0.99 -5.39
C VAL A 140 -24.26 1.72 -4.62
N SER A 141 -23.88 2.70 -3.81
CA SER A 141 -24.81 3.52 -3.03
C SER A 141 -24.21 4.92 -2.80
N ARG A 142 -24.93 5.76 -2.06
CA ARG A 142 -24.44 7.11 -1.73
C ARG A 142 -23.12 7.12 -0.95
N HIS A 143 -22.92 6.13 -0.08
CA HIS A 143 -21.76 6.09 0.80
C HIS A 143 -20.91 4.83 0.58
N PHE A 144 -21.53 3.66 0.43
CA PHE A 144 -20.80 2.41 0.19
C PHE A 144 -20.61 2.14 -1.30
N ASN A 145 -19.35 1.93 -1.68
CA ASN A 145 -18.89 1.66 -3.04
C ASN A 145 -17.86 0.52 -3.04
N ILE A 146 -17.61 -0.05 -4.22
CA ILE A 146 -16.61 -1.11 -4.41
C ILE A 146 -15.59 -0.60 -5.40
N GLU A 147 -14.31 -0.89 -5.18
CA GLU A 147 -13.24 -0.52 -6.10
C GLU A 147 -12.34 -1.74 -6.37
N ALA A 148 -11.98 -1.95 -7.63
CA ALA A 148 -10.97 -2.92 -8.01
C ALA A 148 -9.75 -2.19 -8.57
N GLU A 149 -8.56 -2.64 -8.19
CA GLU A 149 -7.33 -1.97 -8.59
C GLU A 149 -6.19 -2.97 -8.75
N LEU A 150 -5.41 -2.81 -9.82
CA LEU A 150 -4.22 -3.59 -10.10
C LEU A 150 -3.07 -2.65 -10.44
N GLY A 151 -1.92 -2.89 -9.80
CA GLY A 151 -0.73 -2.07 -9.95
C GLY A 151 0.52 -2.90 -10.17
N VAL A 152 1.40 -2.39 -11.03
CA VAL A 152 2.71 -2.94 -11.35
C VAL A 152 3.79 -1.91 -11.06
N GLY A 153 4.96 -2.38 -10.67
CA GLY A 153 6.02 -1.48 -10.27
C GLY A 153 7.31 -2.20 -9.92
N TRP A 154 8.22 -1.42 -9.36
CA TRP A 154 9.54 -1.84 -8.95
C TRP A 154 9.70 -1.66 -7.44
N ILE A 155 10.26 -2.68 -6.79
CA ILE A 155 10.54 -2.70 -5.36
C ILE A 155 12.01 -3.05 -5.16
N HIS A 156 12.71 -2.20 -4.43
CA HIS A 156 14.00 -2.52 -3.84
C HIS A 156 13.80 -3.07 -2.44
N THR A 157 14.51 -4.14 -2.09
CA THR A 157 14.55 -4.64 -0.71
C THR A 157 15.97 -4.93 -0.25
N GLY A 158 16.27 -4.57 1.00
CA GLY A 158 17.46 -4.98 1.73
C GLY A 158 17.08 -5.85 2.92
N TYR A 159 17.76 -6.98 3.11
CA TYR A 159 17.40 -7.96 4.13
C TYR A 159 18.61 -8.62 4.81
N ASP A 160 18.40 -9.02 6.06
CA ASP A 160 19.23 -9.97 6.80
C ASP A 160 18.63 -11.38 6.65
N ARG A 161 19.45 -12.35 6.27
CA ARG A 161 19.09 -13.77 6.18
C ARG A 161 19.52 -14.50 7.44
N TYR A 162 18.64 -15.36 7.98
CA TYR A 162 18.91 -16.20 9.16
C TYR A 162 18.85 -17.68 8.80
N ASN A 163 19.60 -18.50 9.54
CA ASN A 163 19.82 -19.91 9.22
C ASN A 163 18.58 -20.80 9.37
N CYS A 164 17.64 -20.40 10.22
CA CYS A 164 16.38 -21.12 10.36
C CYS A 164 15.28 -20.15 10.82
N ALA A 165 14.01 -20.55 10.65
CA ALA A 165 12.85 -19.72 10.97
C ALA A 165 12.75 -19.25 12.44
N SER A 166 13.23 -20.08 13.37
CA SER A 166 13.23 -19.83 14.82
C SER A 166 14.60 -19.41 15.36
N CYS A 167 15.68 -19.59 14.61
CA CYS A 167 17.06 -19.38 15.05
C CYS A 167 17.49 -17.91 14.95
N GLY A 168 18.33 -17.46 15.88
CA GLY A 168 18.88 -16.10 15.91
C GLY A 168 20.15 -15.87 15.09
N ARG A 169 20.80 -16.93 14.56
CA ARG A 169 22.10 -16.79 13.88
C ARG A 169 21.93 -16.17 12.48
N ARG A 170 22.44 -14.95 12.32
CA ARG A 170 22.50 -14.23 11.03
C ARG A 170 23.50 -14.92 10.10
N LEU A 171 23.07 -15.28 8.90
CA LEU A 171 23.90 -15.85 7.85
C LEU A 171 24.56 -14.78 6.98
N GLY A 172 23.88 -13.65 6.74
CA GLY A 172 24.41 -12.58 5.90
C GLY A 172 23.37 -11.51 5.58
N LYS A 173 23.82 -10.53 4.79
CA LYS A 173 23.02 -9.43 4.24
C LYS A 173 22.87 -9.61 2.74
N GLY A 174 21.70 -9.25 2.21
CA GLY A 174 21.42 -9.25 0.79
C GLY A 174 20.55 -8.07 0.41
N HIS A 175 20.49 -7.82 -0.89
CA HIS A 175 19.50 -6.94 -1.49
C HIS A 175 18.92 -7.61 -2.72
N HIS A 176 17.70 -7.24 -3.08
CA HIS A 176 17.01 -7.75 -4.26
C HIS A 176 16.17 -6.65 -4.88
N ASN A 177 16.09 -6.66 -6.21
CA ASN A 177 15.23 -5.79 -6.97
C ASN A 177 14.15 -6.65 -7.61
N TYR A 178 12.89 -6.34 -7.31
CA TYR A 178 11.73 -7.02 -7.84
C TYR A 178 10.97 -6.08 -8.76
N PHE A 179 10.59 -6.57 -9.94
CA PHE A 179 9.66 -5.89 -10.83
C PHE A 179 8.47 -6.81 -11.04
N GLY A 180 7.25 -6.30 -10.84
CA GLY A 180 6.04 -7.10 -10.97
C GLY A 180 4.81 -6.46 -10.35
N PRO A 181 3.77 -7.26 -10.05
CA PRO A 181 2.62 -6.79 -9.29
C PRO A 181 3.05 -6.20 -7.94
N THR A 182 2.69 -4.93 -7.73
CA THR A 182 2.95 -4.17 -6.49
C THR A 182 1.66 -3.83 -5.75
N LYS A 183 0.51 -3.94 -6.41
CA LYS A 183 -0.81 -3.70 -5.80
C LYS A 183 -1.85 -4.62 -6.44
N ALA A 184 -2.70 -5.21 -5.60
CA ALA A 184 -3.91 -5.88 -6.03
C ALA A 184 -4.97 -5.67 -4.95
N ALA A 185 -6.09 -5.06 -5.31
CA ALA A 185 -7.09 -4.67 -4.34
C ALA A 185 -8.51 -4.91 -4.84
N ILE A 186 -9.35 -5.37 -3.91
CA ILE A 186 -10.79 -5.20 -3.97
C ILE A 186 -11.17 -4.44 -2.69
N ASN A 187 -11.40 -3.14 -2.85
CA ASN A 187 -11.65 -2.22 -1.76
C ASN A 187 -13.14 -2.08 -1.50
N LEU A 188 -13.53 -2.20 -0.23
CA LEU A 188 -14.80 -1.65 0.25
C LEU A 188 -14.56 -0.19 0.62
N VAL A 189 -15.30 0.72 -0.03
CA VAL A 189 -15.09 2.16 0.06
C VAL A 189 -16.31 2.82 0.72
N TYR A 190 -16.08 3.66 1.71
CA TYR A 190 -17.10 4.51 2.33
C TYR A 190 -16.78 5.99 2.06
N VAL A 191 -17.62 6.67 1.29
CA VAL A 191 -17.52 8.10 0.96
C VAL A 191 -18.41 8.92 1.91
N PHE A 192 -17.90 10.02 2.45
CA PHE A 192 -18.63 10.89 3.40
C PHE A 192 -19.51 11.94 2.72
#